data_AF-A0AAD9MAN4-F1
#
_entry.id   AF-A0AAD9MAN4-F1
#
_cell.length_a   1.000
_cell.length_b   1.000
_cell.length_c   1.000
_cell.angle_alpha   90.00
_cell.angle_beta   90.00
_cell.angle_gamma   90.00
#
_symmetry.space_group_name_H-M   'P 1'
#
loop_
_entity.id
_entity.type
_entity.pdbx_description
1 polymer ?
#
loop_
_entity_poly.entity_id
_entity_poly.type
_entity_poly.pdbx_seq_one_letter_code
_entity_poly.pdbx_strand_id
1 'polypeptide(L)'
;MPIRASWSPTCIGRSLDELVRAPDGGLKAFVHTLSAAKGRGARGTCSIPHDLPIQSAAPKQLFTLTEAAVAWTERALADEQMMLEGSSKLPRSAGWPFDPASWKLQDEGARKALMMQVLDTLDNDKPLAEAFAPETCSRERLEVVCEALLLFLRALTDGIVTAALWARLEQASLPSLGLGAPTAKQPAQEAAEDDKTAILDLLAAAPNHNVAFVFLTSTLARVVADLAPLGKTDADRNRAGAPVTVTATATGGIAGFGRRSLTFARSLGGGAGAGAGARFGASSPEASVAMEQRRAKEKRVAEIFGPVVCRAPRPEKEKDRRVLEDRQRALLELFLRRKGDC
;
A
#
# COMPACT_ATOMS: atom_id res chain seq x y z
N MET A 1 -3.91 -46.32 7.70
CA MET A 1 -2.73 -45.79 8.41
C MET A 1 -3.11 -44.45 9.04
N PRO A 2 -2.83 -44.20 10.33
CA PRO A 2 -3.06 -42.88 10.93
C PRO A 2 -1.95 -41.90 10.52
N ILE A 3 -2.30 -40.82 9.83
CA ILE A 3 -1.39 -39.73 9.47
C ILE A 3 -1.34 -38.73 10.64
N ARG A 4 -0.13 -38.40 11.10
CA ARG A 4 0.11 -37.33 12.10
C ARG A 4 0.86 -36.19 11.43
N ALA A 5 0.38 -34.97 11.60
CA ALA A 5 1.01 -33.75 11.10
C ALA A 5 0.89 -32.62 12.13
N SER A 6 1.79 -31.66 12.06
CA SER A 6 1.76 -30.42 12.84
C SER A 6 1.76 -29.23 11.89
N TRP A 7 0.87 -28.27 12.13
CA TRP A 7 0.79 -27.04 11.34
C TRP A 7 1.59 -25.94 12.02
N SER A 8 2.48 -25.28 11.27
CA SER A 8 3.16 -24.08 11.76
C SER A 8 2.18 -22.90 11.71
N PRO A 9 2.06 -22.09 12.78
CA PRO A 9 1.33 -20.84 12.72
C PRO A 9 1.94 -19.89 11.68
N THR A 10 1.07 -19.12 11.01
CA THR A 10 1.47 -18.08 10.06
C THR A 10 0.51 -16.89 10.11
N CYS A 11 0.96 -15.72 9.67
CA CYS A 11 0.17 -14.49 9.59
C CYS A 11 -0.79 -14.50 8.40
N ILE A 12 -0.52 -15.34 7.40
CA ILE A 12 -1.35 -15.56 6.23
C ILE A 12 -2.66 -16.23 6.63
N GLY A 13 -3.81 -15.74 6.13
CA GLY A 13 -5.11 -16.34 6.41
C GLY A 13 -5.81 -15.82 7.68
N ARG A 14 -5.35 -14.71 8.25
CA ARG A 14 -5.91 -14.09 9.48
C ARG A 14 -6.62 -12.78 9.17
N SER A 15 -7.49 -12.33 10.07
CA SER A 15 -8.09 -10.99 9.95
C SER A 15 -7.15 -9.90 10.46
N LEU A 16 -7.38 -8.65 10.05
CA LEU A 16 -6.64 -7.51 10.61
C LEU A 16 -6.84 -7.42 12.13
N ASP A 17 -8.06 -7.64 12.60
CA ASP A 17 -8.42 -7.57 14.03
C ASP A 17 -7.75 -8.64 14.90
N GLU A 18 -7.37 -9.78 14.32
CA GLU A 18 -6.54 -10.78 15.01
C GLU A 18 -5.08 -10.33 15.07
N LEU A 19 -4.53 -9.83 13.96
CA LEU A 19 -3.11 -9.50 13.83
C LEU A 19 -2.69 -8.28 14.67
N VAL A 20 -3.58 -7.28 14.85
CA VAL A 20 -3.30 -6.10 15.69
C VAL A 20 -3.15 -6.43 17.19
N ARG A 21 -3.51 -7.64 17.61
CA ARG A 21 -3.40 -8.11 19.01
C ARG A 21 -2.14 -8.92 19.25
N ALA A 22 -1.39 -9.25 18.20
CA ALA A 22 -0.15 -10.00 18.34
C ALA A 22 0.93 -9.12 19.01
N PRO A 23 1.56 -9.60 20.10
CA PRO A 23 2.63 -8.86 20.77
C PRO A 23 3.91 -8.85 19.93
N ASP A 24 4.93 -8.11 20.39
CA ASP A 24 6.28 -8.15 19.80
C ASP A 24 6.93 -9.54 19.96
N GLY A 25 7.76 -9.93 19.00
CA GLY A 25 8.55 -11.18 19.08
C GLY A 25 8.00 -12.35 18.28
N GLY A 26 7.13 -12.09 17.31
CA GLY A 26 6.72 -13.09 16.33
C GLY A 26 5.40 -13.78 16.64
N LEU A 27 4.63 -14.00 15.57
CA LEU A 27 3.35 -14.68 15.64
C LEU A 27 3.51 -16.16 16.01
N LYS A 28 4.58 -16.81 15.55
CA LYS A 28 4.86 -18.23 15.89
C LYS A 28 5.08 -18.42 17.39
N ALA A 29 5.93 -17.58 17.99
CA ALA A 29 6.18 -17.61 19.43
C ALA A 29 4.88 -17.33 20.20
N PHE A 30 4.13 -16.30 19.78
CA PHE A 30 2.87 -15.95 20.42
C PHE A 30 1.83 -17.09 20.38
N VAL A 31 1.57 -17.69 19.21
CA VAL A 31 0.59 -18.79 19.09
C VAL A 31 1.04 -20.02 19.87
N HIS A 32 2.35 -20.28 19.96
CA HIS A 32 2.88 -21.36 20.80
C HIS A 32 2.60 -21.10 22.30
N THR A 33 2.80 -19.87 22.78
CA THR A 33 2.49 -19.52 24.19
C THR A 33 1.00 -19.66 24.51
N LEU A 34 0.11 -19.20 23.61
CA LEU A 34 -1.34 -19.39 23.74
C LEU A 34 -1.73 -20.87 23.79
N SER A 35 -1.11 -21.69 22.93
CA SER A 35 -1.37 -23.14 22.88
C SER A 35 -0.88 -23.84 24.15
N ALA A 36 0.23 -23.39 24.73
CA ALA A 36 0.73 -23.89 26.01
C ALA A 36 -0.21 -23.52 27.18
N ALA A 37 -0.74 -22.29 27.18
CA ALA A 37 -1.64 -21.80 28.24
C ALA A 37 -3.01 -22.51 28.26
N LYS A 38 -3.55 -22.92 27.10
CA LYS A 38 -4.87 -23.58 26.99
C LYS A 38 -4.87 -25.09 27.37
N GLY A 39 -3.72 -25.67 27.71
CA GLY A 39 -3.61 -27.07 28.16
C GLY A 39 -3.80 -28.13 27.06
N ARG A 40 -3.44 -29.39 27.35
CA ARG A 40 -3.34 -30.53 26.39
C ARG A 40 -4.64 -30.92 25.66
N GLY A 41 -5.78 -30.33 26.04
CA GLY A 41 -7.10 -30.57 25.44
C GLY A 41 -7.49 -29.60 24.32
N ALA A 42 -6.86 -28.42 24.24
CA ALA A 42 -7.14 -27.41 23.22
C ALA A 42 -6.21 -27.58 22.00
N ARG A 43 -6.19 -28.78 21.41
CA ARG A 43 -5.51 -28.99 20.13
C ARG A 43 -6.37 -28.38 19.03
N GLY A 44 -6.00 -27.19 18.56
CA GLY A 44 -6.41 -26.76 17.21
C GLY A 44 -6.95 -25.35 17.04
N THR A 45 -7.10 -24.52 18.09
CA THR A 45 -7.50 -23.12 17.84
C THR A 45 -6.26 -22.29 17.52
N CYS A 46 -5.91 -22.22 16.23
CA CYS A 46 -4.91 -21.27 15.72
C CYS A 46 -5.40 -19.82 15.76
N SER A 47 -6.68 -19.57 16.03
CA SER A 47 -7.26 -18.22 16.07
C SER A 47 -6.78 -17.44 17.31
N ILE A 48 -6.54 -16.14 17.09
CA ILE A 48 -6.16 -15.20 18.16
C ILE A 48 -7.46 -14.72 18.82
N PRO A 49 -7.63 -14.92 20.13
CA PRO A 49 -8.83 -14.47 20.81
C PRO A 49 -9.06 -12.95 20.70
N HIS A 50 -10.31 -12.53 20.43
CA HIS A 50 -10.69 -11.13 20.25
C HIS A 50 -10.81 -10.33 21.57
N ASP A 51 -10.73 -11.01 22.72
CA ASP A 51 -10.71 -10.43 24.06
C ASP A 51 -9.32 -9.90 24.46
N LEU A 52 -8.26 -10.29 23.74
CA LEU A 52 -6.91 -9.79 23.99
C LEU A 52 -6.78 -8.30 23.66
N PRO A 53 -5.98 -7.53 24.41
CA PRO A 53 -5.81 -6.10 24.14
C PRO A 53 -5.19 -5.86 22.76
N ILE A 54 -5.62 -4.77 22.12
CA ILE A 54 -5.03 -4.28 20.87
C ILE A 54 -3.63 -3.75 21.19
N GLN A 55 -2.62 -4.28 20.49
CA GLN A 55 -1.20 -3.93 20.69
C GLN A 55 -0.73 -2.86 19.71
N SER A 56 -1.30 -2.83 18.49
CA SER A 56 -0.89 -1.90 17.44
C SER A 56 -2.10 -1.34 16.68
N ALA A 57 -1.94 -0.15 16.09
CA ALA A 57 -3.00 0.50 15.32
C ALA A 57 -3.26 -0.17 13.95
N ALA A 58 -2.32 -0.95 13.42
CA ALA A 58 -2.51 -1.84 12.27
C ALA A 58 -1.51 -3.01 12.37
N PRO A 59 -1.66 -4.07 11.56
CA PRO A 59 -0.76 -5.23 11.63
C PRO A 59 0.68 -4.86 11.31
N LYS A 60 1.60 -5.30 12.17
CA LYS A 60 3.05 -5.12 11.99
C LYS A 60 3.55 -5.73 10.69
N GLN A 61 2.95 -6.84 10.29
CA GLN A 61 3.30 -7.53 9.06
C GLN A 61 3.03 -6.65 7.82
N LEU A 62 1.93 -5.88 7.83
CA LEU A 62 1.63 -4.93 6.77
C LEU A 62 2.70 -3.83 6.73
N PHE A 63 3.01 -3.22 7.89
CA PHE A 63 4.06 -2.20 8.01
C PHE A 63 5.41 -2.69 7.49
N THR A 64 5.83 -3.86 7.94
CA THR A 64 7.11 -4.46 7.58
C THR A 64 7.22 -4.70 6.07
N LEU A 65 6.16 -5.23 5.44
CA LEU A 65 6.14 -5.51 4.00
C LEU A 65 6.17 -4.24 3.15
N THR A 66 5.39 -3.23 3.53
CA THR A 66 5.35 -1.95 2.80
C THR A 66 6.62 -1.13 2.99
N GLU A 67 7.23 -1.14 4.18
CA GLU A 67 8.51 -0.47 4.43
C GLU A 67 9.61 -1.13 3.61
N ALA A 68 9.65 -2.47 3.60
CA ALA A 68 10.57 -3.21 2.75
C ALA A 68 10.34 -2.93 1.25
N ALA A 69 9.08 -2.81 0.81
CA ALA A 69 8.77 -2.47 -0.58
C ALA A 69 9.34 -1.09 -0.96
N VAL A 70 9.24 -0.08 -0.08
CA VAL A 70 9.85 1.25 -0.30
C VAL A 70 11.37 1.14 -0.31
N ALA A 71 11.96 0.50 0.70
CA ALA A 71 13.41 0.38 0.84
C ALA A 71 14.06 -0.35 -0.36
N TRP A 72 13.45 -1.44 -0.81
CA TRP A 72 13.94 -2.16 -2.00
C TRP A 72 13.65 -1.43 -3.30
N THR A 73 12.61 -0.60 -3.37
CA THR A 73 12.38 0.30 -4.51
C THR A 73 13.51 1.32 -4.63
N GLU A 74 13.85 1.99 -3.54
CA GLU A 74 14.96 2.96 -3.50
C GLU A 74 16.29 2.30 -3.84
N ARG A 75 16.54 1.11 -3.28
CA ARG A 75 17.76 0.35 -3.56
C ARG A 75 17.83 -0.11 -5.02
N ALA A 76 16.74 -0.60 -5.59
CA ALA A 76 16.67 -1.02 -6.99
C ALA A 76 16.91 0.15 -7.95
N LEU A 77 16.37 1.34 -7.64
CA LEU A 77 16.62 2.56 -8.40
C LEU A 77 18.08 3.03 -8.28
N ALA A 78 18.66 2.97 -7.08
CA ALA A 78 20.05 3.32 -6.85
C ALA A 78 21.00 2.39 -7.61
N ASP A 79 20.73 1.08 -7.56
CA ASP A 79 21.51 0.08 -8.30
C ASP A 79 21.38 0.30 -9.82
N GLU A 80 20.20 0.65 -10.36
CA GLU A 80 20.04 1.01 -11.78
C GLU A 80 20.85 2.27 -12.16
N GLN A 81 20.93 3.26 -11.27
CA GLN A 81 21.69 4.51 -11.51
C GLN A 81 23.21 4.31 -11.44
N MET A 82 23.68 3.42 -10.56
CA MET A 82 25.10 3.16 -10.34
C MET A 82 25.70 2.19 -11.37
N MET A 83 24.89 1.32 -11.97
CA MET A 83 25.35 0.39 -13.00
C MET A 83 25.54 1.11 -14.34
N LEU A 84 26.77 1.07 -14.87
CA LEU A 84 27.07 1.50 -16.24
C LEU A 84 26.22 0.71 -17.26
N GLU A 85 25.89 1.37 -18.36
CA GLU A 85 24.97 0.90 -19.41
C GLU A 85 25.17 -0.58 -19.77
N GLY A 86 24.27 -1.46 -19.30
CA GLY A 86 24.19 -2.83 -19.86
C GLY A 86 23.58 -3.92 -18.99
N SER A 87 23.74 -3.92 -17.66
CA SER A 87 23.54 -5.18 -16.89
C SER A 87 22.19 -5.35 -16.17
N SER A 88 21.43 -4.30 -15.84
CA SER A 88 20.09 -4.50 -15.23
C SER A 88 19.18 -3.27 -15.25
N LYS A 89 18.60 -2.94 -16.41
CA LYS A 89 17.48 -1.96 -16.46
C LYS A 89 16.25 -2.50 -15.74
N LEU A 90 15.58 -1.65 -14.96
CA LEU A 90 14.31 -1.98 -14.32
C LEU A 90 13.19 -2.12 -15.36
N PRO A 91 12.24 -3.04 -15.19
CA PRO A 91 11.08 -3.13 -16.07
C PRO A 91 10.25 -1.83 -16.04
N ARG A 92 9.94 -1.29 -17.22
CA ARG A 92 9.14 -0.06 -17.38
C ARG A 92 7.66 -0.30 -17.57
N SER A 93 7.22 -1.56 -17.56
CA SER A 93 5.80 -1.94 -17.65
C SER A 93 5.01 -1.39 -16.45
N ALA A 94 3.80 -0.92 -16.71
CA ALA A 94 2.91 -0.35 -15.68
C ALA A 94 2.61 -1.32 -14.51
N GLY A 95 2.68 -2.63 -14.74
CA GLY A 95 2.42 -3.65 -13.71
C GLY A 95 3.57 -3.92 -12.75
N TRP A 96 4.80 -3.53 -13.09
CA TRP A 96 5.96 -3.85 -12.25
C TRP A 96 6.04 -2.92 -11.03
N PRO A 97 6.35 -3.42 -9.81
CA PRO A 97 6.78 -4.78 -9.43
C PRO A 97 5.66 -5.72 -8.97
N PHE A 98 4.38 -5.38 -9.17
CA PHE A 98 3.25 -6.09 -8.56
C PHE A 98 2.62 -7.16 -9.47
N ASP A 99 2.92 -7.12 -10.77
CA ASP A 99 2.40 -8.06 -11.76
C ASP A 99 3.44 -9.13 -12.09
N PRO A 100 3.17 -10.42 -11.81
CA PRO A 100 4.07 -11.52 -12.15
C PRO A 100 4.46 -11.57 -13.64
N ALA A 101 3.58 -11.12 -14.53
CA ALA A 101 3.86 -11.08 -15.97
C ALA A 101 4.97 -10.09 -16.34
N SER A 102 5.29 -9.15 -15.45
CA SER A 102 6.33 -8.14 -15.65
C SER A 102 7.69 -8.51 -15.05
N TRP A 103 7.78 -9.62 -14.32
CA TRP A 103 8.97 -10.00 -13.57
C TRP A 103 10.05 -10.58 -14.47
N LYS A 104 11.30 -10.37 -14.07
CA LYS A 104 12.45 -10.99 -14.73
C LYS A 104 12.82 -12.33 -14.09
N LEU A 105 12.44 -12.55 -12.83
CA LEU A 105 12.62 -13.84 -12.17
C LEU A 105 11.57 -14.86 -12.65
N GLN A 106 11.92 -15.59 -13.72
CA GLN A 106 11.06 -16.61 -14.32
C GLN A 106 11.16 -17.97 -13.64
N ASP A 107 12.23 -18.24 -12.88
CA ASP A 107 12.34 -19.47 -12.10
C ASP A 107 11.36 -19.45 -10.91
N GLU A 108 10.25 -20.18 -11.06
CA GLU A 108 9.25 -20.32 -10.01
C GLU A 108 9.80 -21.01 -8.76
N GLY A 109 10.77 -21.92 -8.91
CA GLY A 109 11.33 -22.68 -7.79
C GLY A 109 12.12 -21.76 -6.85
N ALA A 110 13.08 -21.02 -7.41
CA ALA A 110 13.82 -20.00 -6.68
C ALA A 110 12.91 -18.92 -6.10
N ARG A 111 11.93 -18.44 -6.87
CA ARG A 111 10.96 -17.43 -6.40
C ARG A 111 10.16 -17.91 -5.20
N LYS A 112 9.62 -19.13 -5.26
CA LYS A 112 8.88 -19.75 -4.14
C LYS A 112 9.78 -19.97 -2.92
N ALA A 113 11.04 -20.35 -3.11
CA ALA A 113 11.98 -20.49 -2.00
C ALA A 113 12.22 -19.15 -1.27
N LEU A 114 12.45 -18.07 -2.01
CA LEU A 114 12.57 -16.72 -1.45
C LEU A 114 11.27 -16.26 -0.77
N MET A 115 10.12 -16.53 -1.38
CA MET A 115 8.82 -16.26 -0.77
C MET A 115 8.67 -16.95 0.59
N MET A 116 9.03 -18.23 0.69
CA MET A 116 8.96 -18.98 1.94
C MET A 116 9.88 -18.37 3.01
N GLN A 117 11.07 -17.89 2.64
CA GLN A 117 11.99 -17.20 3.56
C GLN A 117 11.41 -15.88 4.06
N VAL A 118 10.79 -15.09 3.16
CA VAL A 118 10.10 -13.85 3.52
C VAL A 118 8.95 -14.11 4.48
N LEU A 119 8.11 -15.10 4.21
CA LEU A 119 6.99 -15.46 5.08
C LEU A 119 7.45 -15.98 6.45
N ASP A 120 8.49 -16.82 6.49
CA ASP A 120 9.05 -17.29 7.75
C ASP A 120 9.64 -16.14 8.58
N THR A 121 10.35 -15.21 7.93
CA THR A 121 10.92 -14.02 8.56
C THR A 121 9.82 -13.13 9.14
N LEU A 122 8.72 -12.94 8.39
CA LEU A 122 7.55 -12.17 8.79
C LEU A 122 6.82 -12.80 9.99
N ASP A 123 6.68 -14.13 10.00
CA ASP A 123 6.05 -14.88 11.07
C ASP A 123 6.86 -14.87 12.39
N ASN A 124 8.17 -14.68 12.28
CA ASN A 124 9.10 -14.57 13.41
C ASN A 124 9.41 -13.12 13.81
N ASP A 125 8.77 -12.12 13.19
CA ASP A 125 8.98 -10.68 13.48
C ASP A 125 10.46 -10.25 13.35
N LYS A 126 11.14 -10.79 12.32
CA LYS A 126 12.53 -10.47 12.00
C LYS A 126 12.60 -9.42 10.88
N PRO A 127 13.69 -8.64 10.77
CA PRO A 127 13.89 -7.72 9.65
C PRO A 127 13.89 -8.45 8.30
N LEU A 128 13.08 -7.98 7.34
CA LEU A 128 12.99 -8.60 6.00
C LEU A 128 14.30 -8.59 5.20
N ALA A 129 15.28 -7.76 5.59
CA ALA A 129 16.61 -7.80 4.99
C ALA A 129 17.34 -9.13 5.26
N GLU A 130 17.07 -9.79 6.39
CA GLU A 130 17.66 -11.08 6.76
C GLU A 130 17.07 -12.26 5.97
N ALA A 131 15.92 -12.06 5.33
CA ALA A 131 15.26 -13.10 4.53
C ALA A 131 16.00 -13.41 3.23
N PHE A 132 16.91 -12.54 2.78
CA PHE A 132 17.56 -12.66 1.48
C PHE A 132 19.06 -12.91 1.63
N ALA A 133 19.56 -13.85 0.83
CA ALA A 133 21.01 -14.03 0.68
C ALA A 133 21.63 -12.75 0.10
N PRO A 134 22.85 -12.36 0.51
CA PRO A 134 23.49 -11.12 0.08
C PRO A 134 23.66 -11.03 -1.44
N GLU A 135 23.74 -12.16 -2.13
CA GLU A 135 23.91 -12.30 -3.57
C GLU A 135 22.63 -12.02 -4.38
N THR A 136 21.45 -12.06 -3.75
CA THR A 136 20.17 -11.78 -4.44
C THR A 136 20.11 -10.32 -4.88
N CYS A 137 19.78 -10.08 -6.15
CA CYS A 137 19.75 -8.69 -6.65
C CYS A 137 18.55 -7.91 -6.07
N SER A 138 18.72 -6.60 -5.86
CA SER A 138 17.68 -5.74 -5.27
C SER A 138 16.36 -5.77 -6.03
N ARG A 139 16.41 -5.98 -7.36
CA ARG A 139 15.22 -6.13 -8.22
C ARG A 139 14.41 -7.38 -7.83
N GLU A 140 15.06 -8.53 -7.70
CA GLU A 140 14.40 -9.79 -7.33
C GLU A 140 13.84 -9.71 -5.91
N ARG A 141 14.57 -9.10 -4.98
CA ARG A 141 14.08 -8.85 -3.62
C ARG A 141 12.79 -8.03 -3.64
N LEU A 142 12.74 -6.96 -4.43
CA LEU A 142 11.54 -6.15 -4.58
C LEU A 142 10.36 -6.94 -5.18
N GLU A 143 10.59 -7.71 -6.25
CA GLU A 143 9.56 -8.55 -6.87
C GLU A 143 8.95 -9.53 -5.84
N VAL A 144 9.79 -10.22 -5.06
CA VAL A 144 9.35 -11.18 -4.02
C VAL A 144 8.63 -10.48 -2.86
N VAL A 145 9.12 -9.33 -2.38
CA VAL A 145 8.44 -8.57 -1.31
C VAL A 145 7.07 -8.07 -1.77
N CYS A 146 6.96 -7.59 -3.01
CA CYS A 146 5.68 -7.15 -3.58
C CYS A 146 4.72 -8.32 -3.80
N GLU A 147 5.21 -9.49 -4.20
CA GLU A 147 4.42 -10.71 -4.25
C GLU A 147 3.93 -11.13 -2.86
N ALA A 148 4.78 -11.03 -1.84
CA ALA A 148 4.44 -11.38 -0.46
C ALA A 148 3.38 -10.43 0.11
N LEU A 149 3.48 -9.13 -0.18
CA LEU A 149 2.46 -8.13 0.15
C LEU A 149 1.11 -8.47 -0.49
N LEU A 150 1.10 -8.81 -1.78
CA LEU A 150 -0.14 -9.20 -2.45
C LEU A 150 -0.71 -10.49 -1.90
N LEU A 151 0.14 -11.48 -1.59
CA LEU A 151 -0.29 -12.73 -0.98
C LEU A 151 -0.90 -12.47 0.41
N PHE A 152 -0.25 -11.66 1.23
CA PHE A 152 -0.74 -11.25 2.55
C PHE A 152 -2.13 -10.62 2.44
N LEU A 153 -2.30 -9.60 1.59
CA LEU A 153 -3.58 -8.92 1.39
C LEU A 153 -4.66 -9.86 0.85
N ARG A 154 -4.33 -10.71 -0.13
CA ARG A 154 -5.27 -11.71 -0.68
C ARG A 154 -5.71 -12.74 0.35
N ALA A 155 -4.85 -13.06 1.31
CA ALA A 155 -5.13 -14.04 2.34
C ALA A 155 -5.85 -13.47 3.56
N LEU A 156 -5.99 -12.15 3.69
CA LEU A 156 -6.80 -11.56 4.77
C LEU A 156 -8.24 -12.05 4.67
N THR A 157 -8.81 -12.54 5.77
CA THR A 157 -10.15 -13.14 5.77
C THR A 157 -11.25 -12.11 5.47
N ASP A 158 -11.08 -10.90 6.00
CA ASP A 158 -12.00 -9.76 5.93
C ASP A 158 -11.51 -8.63 5.02
N GLY A 159 -10.22 -8.61 4.68
CA GLY A 159 -9.57 -7.57 3.89
C GLY A 159 -9.44 -6.25 4.64
N ILE A 160 -8.77 -5.27 4.00
CA ILE A 160 -8.62 -3.93 4.59
C ILE A 160 -9.96 -3.19 4.55
N VAL A 161 -10.65 -3.22 3.43
CA VAL A 161 -12.04 -2.72 3.35
C VAL A 161 -12.95 -3.93 3.47
N THR A 162 -13.54 -4.12 4.65
CA THR A 162 -14.44 -5.24 4.92
C THR A 162 -15.74 -5.16 4.14
N ALA A 163 -16.46 -6.27 4.00
CA ALA A 163 -17.77 -6.28 3.33
C ALA A 163 -18.77 -5.30 3.96
N ALA A 164 -18.70 -5.11 5.29
CA ALA A 164 -19.54 -4.15 6.00
C ALA A 164 -19.15 -2.70 5.68
N LEU A 165 -17.85 -2.39 5.63
CA LEU A 165 -17.37 -1.06 5.22
C LEU A 165 -17.70 -0.79 3.76
N TRP A 166 -17.54 -1.79 2.89
CA TRP A 166 -17.90 -1.70 1.47
C TRP A 166 -19.38 -1.39 1.27
N ALA A 167 -20.28 -2.09 1.96
CA ALA A 167 -21.71 -1.82 1.89
C ALA A 167 -22.06 -0.37 2.30
N ARG A 168 -21.34 0.20 3.27
CA ARG A 168 -21.50 1.61 3.66
C ARG A 168 -20.99 2.58 2.59
N LEU A 169 -19.89 2.23 1.92
CA LEU A 169 -19.37 3.01 0.78
C LEU A 169 -20.36 3.00 -0.38
N GLU A 170 -21.01 1.87 -0.66
CA GLU A 170 -22.03 1.76 -1.72
C GLU A 170 -23.30 2.58 -1.44
N GLN A 171 -23.62 2.78 -0.16
CA GLN A 171 -24.74 3.62 0.27
C GLN A 171 -24.40 5.11 0.25
N ALA A 172 -23.11 5.46 0.22
CA ALA A 172 -22.66 6.84 0.14
C ALA A 172 -22.75 7.35 -1.31
N SER A 173 -23.17 8.61 -1.48
CA SER A 173 -23.15 9.28 -2.78
C SER A 173 -21.73 9.74 -3.08
N LEU A 174 -20.93 8.85 -3.68
CA LEU A 174 -19.53 9.07 -4.10
C LEU A 174 -19.43 9.07 -5.64
N PRO A 175 -19.56 10.24 -6.30
CA PRO A 175 -19.51 10.35 -7.76
C PRO A 175 -18.23 9.77 -8.38
N SER A 176 -17.08 9.85 -7.70
CA SER A 176 -15.81 9.27 -8.19
C SER A 176 -15.84 7.74 -8.30
N LEU A 177 -16.75 7.07 -7.60
CA LEU A 177 -16.97 5.62 -7.69
C LEU A 177 -18.14 5.27 -8.63
N GLY A 178 -18.72 6.26 -9.32
CA GLY A 178 -19.95 6.09 -10.09
C GLY A 178 -21.19 5.85 -9.23
N LEU A 179 -21.15 6.29 -7.96
CA LEU A 179 -22.24 6.18 -7.00
C LEU A 179 -22.85 7.57 -6.77
N GLY A 180 -24.02 7.84 -7.35
CA GLY A 180 -24.67 9.15 -7.26
C GLY A 180 -24.53 10.00 -8.52
N ALA A 181 -25.25 11.12 -8.56
CA ALA A 181 -25.29 12.00 -9.72
C ALA A 181 -24.09 12.95 -9.74
N PRO A 182 -23.43 13.18 -10.90
CA PRO A 182 -22.36 14.16 -11.00
C PRO A 182 -22.91 15.56 -10.74
N THR A 183 -22.34 16.27 -9.77
CA THR A 183 -22.66 17.67 -9.50
C THR A 183 -21.98 18.55 -10.55
N ALA A 184 -22.72 18.97 -11.57
CA ALA A 184 -22.23 19.73 -12.74
C ALA A 184 -21.64 21.13 -12.43
N LYS A 185 -21.48 21.51 -11.15
CA LYS A 185 -21.07 22.84 -10.71
C LYS A 185 -19.69 22.91 -10.06
N GLN A 186 -19.05 21.78 -9.77
CA GLN A 186 -17.80 21.73 -9.02
C GLN A 186 -16.64 21.18 -9.89
N PRO A 187 -15.42 21.73 -9.80
CA PRO A 187 -14.27 21.19 -10.51
C PRO A 187 -14.00 19.75 -10.03
N ALA A 188 -13.71 18.85 -10.99
CA ALA A 188 -13.57 17.40 -10.74
C ALA A 188 -12.54 17.06 -9.65
N GLN A 189 -11.54 17.92 -9.45
CA GLN A 189 -10.53 17.74 -8.41
C GLN A 189 -11.06 18.01 -7.00
N GLU A 190 -11.91 19.01 -6.80
CA GLU A 190 -12.49 19.28 -5.49
C GLU A 190 -13.48 18.19 -5.11
N ALA A 191 -14.30 17.73 -6.06
CA ALA A 191 -15.21 16.60 -5.86
C ALA A 191 -14.45 15.31 -5.47
N ALA A 192 -13.28 15.06 -6.07
CA ALA A 192 -12.44 13.92 -5.71
C ALA A 192 -11.87 14.03 -4.28
N GLU A 193 -11.52 15.24 -3.81
CA GLU A 193 -11.03 15.44 -2.44
C GLU A 193 -12.15 15.37 -1.40
N ASP A 194 -13.36 15.83 -1.75
CA ASP A 194 -14.56 15.65 -0.93
C ASP A 194 -14.90 14.16 -0.78
N ASP A 195 -14.86 13.41 -1.89
CA ASP A 195 -15.06 11.95 -1.89
C ASP A 195 -14.00 11.23 -1.03
N LYS A 196 -12.71 11.62 -1.12
CA LYS A 196 -11.66 11.07 -0.24
C LYS A 196 -11.99 11.29 1.22
N THR A 197 -12.40 12.51 1.56
CA THR A 197 -12.73 12.88 2.95
C THR A 197 -13.90 12.04 3.45
N ALA A 198 -14.97 11.93 2.65
CA ALA A 198 -16.13 11.11 2.98
C ALA A 198 -15.77 9.61 3.16
N ILE A 199 -14.89 9.07 2.31
CA ILE A 199 -14.40 7.69 2.43
C ILE A 199 -13.62 7.51 3.75
N LEU A 200 -12.72 8.42 4.08
CA LEU A 200 -11.93 8.35 5.32
C LEU A 200 -12.82 8.48 6.56
N ASP A 201 -13.86 9.31 6.52
CA ASP A 201 -14.85 9.44 7.59
C ASP A 201 -15.65 8.14 7.81
N LEU A 202 -16.02 7.45 6.72
CA LEU A 202 -16.68 6.14 6.80
C LEU A 202 -15.75 5.07 7.38
N LEU A 203 -14.49 5.07 6.94
CA LEU A 203 -13.45 4.16 7.46
C LEU A 203 -13.09 4.43 8.91
N ALA A 204 -13.25 5.67 9.41
CA ALA A 204 -12.97 6.02 10.80
C ALA A 204 -13.81 5.24 11.82
N ALA A 205 -14.93 4.64 11.41
CA ALA A 205 -15.69 3.71 12.23
C ALA A 205 -14.93 2.41 12.58
N ALA A 206 -13.88 2.08 11.83
CA ALA A 206 -12.98 0.95 12.06
C ALA A 206 -11.52 1.44 12.02
N PRO A 207 -10.99 1.98 13.13
CA PRO A 207 -9.69 2.65 13.17
C PRO A 207 -8.53 1.82 12.60
N ASN A 208 -8.50 0.52 12.91
CA ASN A 208 -7.44 -0.38 12.44
C ASN A 208 -7.41 -0.51 10.90
N HIS A 209 -8.61 -0.59 10.32
CA HIS A 209 -8.80 -0.67 8.87
C HIS A 209 -8.47 0.66 8.20
N ASN A 210 -8.85 1.79 8.81
CA ASN A 210 -8.53 3.12 8.31
C ASN A 210 -7.02 3.35 8.25
N VAL A 211 -6.31 3.08 9.35
CA VAL A 211 -4.84 3.23 9.41
C VAL A 211 -4.16 2.32 8.38
N ALA A 212 -4.56 1.05 8.30
CA ALA A 212 -4.03 0.11 7.30
C ALA A 212 -4.26 0.62 5.86
N PHE A 213 -5.45 1.15 5.57
CA PHE A 213 -5.81 1.66 4.25
C PHE A 213 -4.99 2.90 3.85
N VAL A 214 -4.96 3.93 4.71
CA VAL A 214 -4.21 5.17 4.45
C VAL A 214 -2.72 4.88 4.30
N PHE A 215 -2.19 4.03 5.17
CA PHE A 215 -0.78 3.69 5.13
C PHE A 215 -0.40 2.86 3.90
N LEU A 216 -1.22 1.87 3.51
CA LEU A 216 -0.99 1.11 2.27
C LEU A 216 -1.07 2.02 1.04
N THR A 217 -2.12 2.82 0.90
CA THR A 217 -2.34 3.66 -0.28
C THR A 217 -1.27 4.75 -0.41
N SER A 218 -0.84 5.38 0.69
CA SER A 218 0.28 6.33 0.68
C SER A 218 1.61 5.67 0.31
N THR A 219 1.89 4.46 0.81
CA THR A 219 3.08 3.69 0.44
C THR A 219 3.06 3.33 -1.04
N LEU A 220 1.94 2.82 -1.56
CA LEU A 220 1.80 2.51 -2.99
C LEU A 220 1.98 3.77 -3.84
N ALA A 221 1.37 4.89 -3.46
CA ALA A 221 1.53 6.16 -4.17
C ALA A 221 3.00 6.62 -4.22
N ARG A 222 3.76 6.42 -3.13
CA ARG A 222 5.21 6.66 -3.06
C ARG A 222 5.99 5.72 -3.97
N VAL A 223 5.78 4.41 -3.88
CA VAL A 223 6.47 3.42 -4.74
C VAL A 223 6.21 3.71 -6.21
N VAL A 224 4.99 4.03 -6.60
CA VAL A 224 4.71 4.44 -7.97
C VAL A 224 5.51 5.71 -8.30
N ALA A 225 5.62 6.68 -7.36
CA ALA A 225 6.26 8.01 -7.58
C ALA A 225 7.75 7.92 -7.79
N ASP A 226 8.39 6.97 -7.13
CA ASP A 226 9.80 6.69 -7.30
C ASP A 226 10.05 5.97 -8.63
N LEU A 227 9.12 5.10 -9.07
CA LEU A 227 9.26 4.31 -10.30
C LEU A 227 8.85 5.03 -11.58
N ALA A 228 8.03 6.09 -11.48
CA ALA A 228 7.58 6.92 -12.60
C ALA A 228 7.64 8.41 -12.22
N PRO A 229 8.85 9.01 -12.16
CA PRO A 229 9.01 10.41 -11.82
C PRO A 229 8.54 11.32 -12.97
N LEU A 230 7.81 12.40 -12.64
CA LEU A 230 7.27 13.36 -13.62
C LEU A 230 8.30 14.40 -14.10
N GLY A 231 9.47 14.47 -13.44
CA GLY A 231 10.57 15.35 -13.80
C GLY A 231 11.68 15.34 -12.74
N LYS A 232 12.80 16.02 -13.01
CA LYS A 232 13.96 16.10 -12.08
C LYS A 232 13.57 16.69 -10.72
N THR A 233 12.69 17.70 -10.70
CA THR A 233 12.20 18.34 -9.47
C THR A 233 11.30 17.44 -8.62
N ASP A 234 10.50 16.56 -9.23
CA ASP A 234 9.67 15.60 -8.49
C ASP A 234 10.48 14.41 -7.99
N ALA A 235 11.50 13.99 -8.72
CA ALA A 235 12.46 12.98 -8.26
C ALA A 235 13.20 13.47 -7.00
N ASP A 236 13.64 14.74 -6.99
CA ASP A 236 14.29 15.34 -5.81
C ASP A 236 13.32 15.57 -4.65
N ARG A 237 12.07 15.96 -4.92
CA ARG A 237 11.03 16.14 -3.88
C ARG A 237 10.64 14.81 -3.22
N ASN A 238 10.55 13.73 -3.98
CA ASN A 238 10.29 12.40 -3.43
C ASN A 238 11.45 11.90 -2.56
N ARG A 239 12.69 12.21 -2.97
CA ARG A 239 13.91 11.85 -2.24
C ARG A 239 14.07 12.65 -0.94
N ALA A 240 13.57 13.88 -0.89
CA ALA A 240 13.58 14.75 0.28
C ALA A 240 12.35 14.56 1.21
N GLY A 241 11.44 13.64 0.89
CA GLY A 241 10.30 13.31 1.73
C GLY A 241 10.74 12.64 3.04
N ALA A 242 10.63 13.38 4.15
CA ALA A 242 10.85 12.91 5.51
C ALA A 242 10.16 11.56 5.79
N PRO A 243 10.72 10.70 6.67
CA PRO A 243 10.11 9.43 7.01
C PRO A 243 8.68 9.65 7.50
N VAL A 244 7.72 8.90 6.95
CA VAL A 244 6.38 8.76 7.50
C VAL A 244 6.52 8.02 8.83
N THR A 245 6.92 8.75 9.86
CA THR A 245 7.00 8.25 11.22
C THR A 245 5.61 8.46 11.80
N VAL A 246 4.72 7.48 11.58
CA VAL A 246 3.50 7.38 12.39
C VAL A 246 3.97 6.81 13.73
N THR A 247 4.44 7.68 14.63
CA THR A 247 4.63 7.31 16.03
C THR A 247 3.26 6.98 16.61
N ALA A 248 3.00 5.68 16.78
CA ALA A 248 1.94 5.19 17.63
C ALA A 248 2.31 5.51 19.09
N THR A 249 1.75 6.58 19.64
CA THR A 249 1.68 6.78 21.09
C THR A 249 0.23 6.79 21.53
N ALA A 250 -0.06 5.89 22.45
CA ALA A 250 -1.34 5.72 23.10
C ALA A 250 -1.73 6.96 23.94
N THR A 251 -3.04 7.04 24.21
CA THR A 251 -3.73 7.83 25.24
C THR A 251 -4.02 9.32 24.99
N GLY A 252 -5.29 9.60 24.68
CA GLY A 252 -6.09 10.62 25.37
C GLY A 252 -5.96 12.08 24.91
N GLY A 253 -7.01 12.58 24.24
CA GLY A 253 -7.25 14.02 24.11
C GLY A 253 -7.75 14.48 22.75
N ILE A 254 -9.08 14.52 22.59
CA ILE A 254 -9.73 15.20 21.48
C ILE A 254 -9.65 16.71 21.77
N ALA A 255 -8.62 17.39 21.27
CA ALA A 255 -8.59 18.85 21.13
C ALA A 255 -7.41 19.30 20.26
N GLY A 256 -7.70 19.98 19.15
CA GLY A 256 -6.73 20.86 18.49
C GLY A 256 -6.16 20.35 17.16
N PHE A 257 -6.99 20.21 16.13
CA PHE A 257 -6.52 20.51 14.77
C PHE A 257 -6.18 21.99 14.71
N GLY A 258 -4.97 22.33 15.13
CA GLY A 258 -4.41 23.66 15.01
C GLY A 258 -4.37 24.07 13.54
N ARG A 259 -5.27 24.99 13.17
CA ARG A 259 -5.19 25.78 11.94
C ARG A 259 -3.79 26.38 11.83
N ARG A 260 -2.91 25.77 11.04
CA ARG A 260 -1.71 26.45 10.55
C ARG A 260 -2.07 27.16 9.26
N SER A 261 -2.52 28.40 9.45
CA SER A 261 -2.58 29.44 8.42
C SER A 261 -1.23 29.52 7.70
N LEU A 262 -1.21 29.23 6.39
CA LEU A 262 -0.10 29.56 5.52
C LEU A 262 -0.22 31.03 5.12
N THR A 263 0.29 31.91 5.97
CA THR A 263 0.43 33.33 5.68
C THR A 263 1.62 33.51 4.71
N PHE A 264 1.32 33.85 3.45
CA PHE A 264 2.33 34.32 2.50
C PHE A 264 2.84 35.69 2.94
N ALA A 265 4.02 35.74 3.56
CA ALA A 265 4.77 36.99 3.70
C ALA A 265 5.45 37.32 2.37
N ARG A 266 4.89 38.31 1.68
CA ARG A 266 5.44 38.93 0.47
C ARG A 266 6.67 39.77 0.89
N SER A 267 7.86 39.24 0.70
CA SER A 267 9.10 40.02 0.85
C SER A 267 9.33 40.83 -0.43
N LEU A 268 9.13 42.15 -0.32
CA LEU A 268 9.59 43.15 -1.27
C LEU A 268 11.04 43.52 -0.92
N GLY A 269 11.98 43.26 -1.83
CA GLY A 269 13.37 43.69 -1.72
C GLY A 269 14.13 43.36 -2.99
N GLY A 270 14.37 44.38 -3.82
CA GLY A 270 14.82 44.25 -5.20
C GLY A 270 16.30 43.91 -5.40
N GLY A 271 16.60 43.47 -6.63
CA GLY A 271 17.94 43.33 -7.18
C GLY A 271 17.84 42.99 -8.67
N ALA A 272 18.17 43.96 -9.51
CA ALA A 272 18.03 43.95 -10.96
C ALA A 272 18.89 42.89 -11.67
N GLY A 273 18.39 42.35 -12.78
CA GLY A 273 19.15 41.45 -13.66
C GLY A 273 18.36 40.86 -14.81
N ALA A 274 18.16 41.68 -15.86
CA ALA A 274 18.03 41.32 -17.28
C ALA A 274 17.38 39.97 -17.69
N GLY A 275 16.15 40.07 -18.23
CA GLY A 275 15.85 39.64 -19.60
C GLY A 275 15.81 38.14 -19.94
N ALA A 276 14.62 37.55 -19.90
CA ALA A 276 14.02 36.78 -21.00
C ALA A 276 12.62 36.31 -20.59
N GLY A 277 11.60 36.65 -21.39
CA GLY A 277 10.21 36.30 -21.10
C GLY A 277 9.98 34.79 -21.15
N ALA A 278 9.75 34.18 -19.98
CA ALA A 278 9.15 32.87 -19.88
C ALA A 278 7.64 33.01 -20.12
N ARG A 279 7.24 32.82 -21.38
CA ARG A 279 5.84 32.59 -21.75
C ARG A 279 5.34 31.34 -21.01
N PHE A 280 4.20 31.51 -20.35
CA PHE A 280 3.34 30.43 -19.90
C PHE A 280 3.03 29.45 -21.04
N GLY A 281 3.05 28.15 -20.74
CA GLY A 281 2.17 27.18 -21.39
C GLY A 281 2.71 26.49 -22.65
N ALA A 282 3.75 25.68 -22.51
CA ALA A 282 3.90 24.49 -23.35
C ALA A 282 4.51 23.38 -22.47
N SER A 283 3.69 22.41 -22.07
CA SER A 283 4.21 21.17 -21.51
C SER A 283 5.12 20.52 -22.55
N SER A 284 6.39 20.30 -22.20
CA SER A 284 7.31 19.54 -23.04
C SER A 284 6.68 18.18 -23.39
N PRO A 285 6.84 17.66 -24.62
CA PRO A 285 6.33 16.34 -24.99
C PRO A 285 6.84 15.23 -24.06
N GLU A 286 8.03 15.40 -23.46
CA GLU A 286 8.57 14.49 -22.45
C GLU A 286 7.75 14.49 -21.16
N ALA A 287 7.24 15.64 -20.73
CA ALA A 287 6.41 15.76 -19.54
C ALA A 287 5.03 15.10 -19.75
N SER A 288 4.45 15.20 -20.95
CA SER A 288 3.20 14.49 -21.27
C SER A 288 3.37 12.97 -21.28
N VAL A 289 4.50 12.47 -21.80
CA VAL A 289 4.78 11.02 -21.80
C VAL A 289 5.04 10.51 -20.38
N ALA A 290 5.77 11.25 -19.56
CA ALA A 290 5.98 10.91 -18.15
C ALA A 290 4.66 10.88 -17.35
N MET A 291 3.77 11.85 -17.59
CA MET A 291 2.42 11.89 -17.02
C MET A 291 1.56 10.69 -17.46
N GLU A 292 1.63 10.30 -18.73
CA GLU A 292 0.89 9.14 -19.24
C GLU A 292 1.40 7.83 -18.63
N GLN A 293 2.72 7.65 -18.54
CA GLN A 293 3.34 6.50 -17.90
C GLN A 293 2.97 6.43 -16.41
N ARG A 294 2.98 7.57 -15.72
CA ARG A 294 2.54 7.70 -14.34
C ARG A 294 1.11 7.22 -14.16
N ARG A 295 0.18 7.77 -14.95
CA ARG A 295 -1.25 7.43 -14.90
C ARG A 295 -1.49 5.95 -15.24
N ALA A 296 -0.78 5.41 -16.22
CA ALA A 296 -0.86 3.99 -16.56
C ALA A 296 -0.43 3.09 -15.39
N LYS A 297 0.64 3.47 -14.68
CA LYS A 297 1.14 2.75 -13.50
C LYS A 297 0.18 2.84 -12.32
N GLU A 298 -0.36 4.02 -12.02
CA GLU A 298 -1.37 4.21 -10.97
C GLU A 298 -2.62 3.37 -11.24
N LYS A 299 -3.14 3.43 -12.48
CA LYS A 299 -4.29 2.63 -12.89
C LYS A 299 -4.00 1.13 -12.75
N ARG A 300 -2.84 0.67 -13.20
CA ARG A 300 -2.49 -0.75 -13.12
C ARG A 300 -2.31 -1.23 -11.67
N VAL A 301 -1.71 -0.42 -10.81
CA VAL A 301 -1.63 -0.73 -9.37
C VAL A 301 -3.03 -0.77 -8.75
N ALA A 302 -3.90 0.16 -9.09
CA ALA A 302 -5.29 0.14 -8.63
C ALA A 302 -6.05 -1.12 -9.10
N GLU A 303 -5.86 -1.56 -10.33
CA GLU A 303 -6.42 -2.82 -10.86
C GLU A 303 -5.95 -4.06 -10.08
N ILE A 304 -4.66 -4.11 -9.73
CA ILE A 304 -4.08 -5.25 -9.02
C ILE A 304 -4.52 -5.27 -7.55
N PHE A 305 -4.53 -4.09 -6.90
CA PHE A 305 -4.79 -3.99 -5.47
C PHE A 305 -6.28 -3.86 -5.12
N GLY A 306 -7.12 -3.30 -5.98
CA GLY A 306 -8.54 -3.10 -5.73
C GLY A 306 -9.26 -4.35 -5.19
N PRO A 307 -9.22 -5.49 -5.91
CA PRO A 307 -9.92 -6.71 -5.50
C PRO A 307 -9.26 -7.47 -4.33
N VAL A 308 -8.02 -7.15 -3.97
CA VAL A 308 -7.33 -7.80 -2.83
C VAL A 308 -7.46 -6.97 -1.54
N VAL A 309 -7.60 -5.65 -1.67
CA VAL A 309 -7.80 -4.73 -0.54
C VAL A 309 -9.27 -4.70 -0.13
N CYS A 310 -10.20 -4.78 -1.09
CA CYS A 310 -11.64 -4.68 -0.84
C CYS A 310 -12.32 -6.05 -0.83
N ARG A 311 -13.01 -6.37 0.27
CA ARG A 311 -13.96 -7.48 0.32
C ARG A 311 -15.36 -6.96 0.09
N ALA A 312 -16.02 -7.55 -0.90
CA ALA A 312 -17.41 -7.29 -1.21
C ALA A 312 -18.08 -8.62 -1.60
N PRO A 313 -19.41 -8.75 -1.39
CA PRO A 313 -20.15 -9.91 -1.89
C PRO A 313 -19.93 -10.07 -3.39
N ARG A 314 -19.45 -11.24 -3.82
CA ARG A 314 -19.22 -11.48 -5.25
C ARG A 314 -20.56 -11.69 -5.96
N PRO A 315 -20.94 -10.83 -6.91
CA PRO A 315 -22.17 -11.04 -7.66
C PRO A 315 -22.02 -12.24 -8.60
N GLU A 316 -23.12 -12.97 -8.81
CA GLU A 316 -23.15 -14.15 -9.70
C GLU A 316 -23.04 -13.77 -11.18
N LYS A 317 -23.52 -12.57 -11.53
CA LYS A 317 -23.50 -12.07 -12.90
C LYS A 317 -22.15 -11.46 -13.24
N GLU A 318 -21.55 -11.91 -14.34
CA GLU A 318 -20.26 -11.43 -14.84
C GLU A 318 -20.22 -9.91 -15.04
N LYS A 319 -21.32 -9.32 -15.56
CA LYS A 319 -21.41 -7.88 -15.78
C LYS A 319 -21.31 -7.11 -14.46
N ASP A 320 -21.99 -7.57 -13.43
CA ASP A 320 -22.01 -6.93 -12.12
C ASP A 320 -20.66 -7.14 -11.40
N ARG A 321 -19.99 -8.27 -11.65
CA ARG A 321 -18.63 -8.53 -11.15
C ARG A 321 -17.63 -7.51 -11.69
N ARG A 322 -17.68 -7.22 -12.98
CA ARG A 322 -16.83 -6.20 -13.60
C ARG A 322 -17.09 -4.81 -13.05
N VAL A 323 -18.37 -4.46 -12.84
CA VAL A 323 -18.74 -3.17 -12.22
C VAL A 323 -18.16 -3.07 -10.80
N LEU A 324 -18.21 -4.15 -10.02
CA LEU A 324 -17.62 -4.18 -8.69
C LEU A 324 -16.09 -3.99 -8.74
N GLU A 325 -15.40 -4.73 -9.61
CA GLU A 325 -13.94 -4.60 -9.79
C GLU A 325 -13.55 -3.18 -10.24
N ASP A 326 -14.34 -2.56 -11.12
CA ASP A 326 -14.15 -1.17 -11.55
C ASP A 326 -14.32 -0.18 -10.40
N ARG A 327 -15.29 -0.38 -9.51
CA ARG A 327 -15.46 0.44 -8.30
C ARG A 327 -14.30 0.28 -7.33
N GLN A 328 -13.85 -0.95 -7.11
CA GLN A 328 -12.72 -1.25 -6.23
C GLN A 328 -11.42 -0.63 -6.75
N ARG A 329 -11.21 -0.67 -8.08
CA ARG A 329 -10.12 0.04 -8.76
C ARG A 329 -10.27 1.55 -8.58
N ALA A 330 -11.44 2.12 -8.85
CA ALA A 330 -11.68 3.56 -8.73
C ALA A 330 -11.41 4.07 -7.30
N LEU A 331 -11.78 3.28 -6.28
CA LEU A 331 -11.48 3.58 -4.88
C LEU A 331 -9.98 3.74 -4.66
N LEU A 332 -9.15 2.79 -5.10
CA LEU A 332 -7.70 2.92 -4.91
C LEU A 332 -7.08 4.01 -5.77
N GLU A 333 -7.54 4.14 -7.02
CA GLU A 333 -7.05 5.14 -7.95
C GLU A 333 -7.22 6.57 -7.39
N LEU A 334 -8.31 6.82 -6.65
CA LEU A 334 -8.55 8.08 -5.96
C LEU A 334 -7.39 8.42 -5.00
N PHE A 335 -6.92 7.46 -4.20
CA PHE A 335 -5.87 7.65 -3.20
C PHE A 335 -4.44 7.56 -3.77
N LEU A 336 -4.25 6.94 -4.94
CA LEU A 336 -2.94 6.87 -5.59
C LEU A 336 -2.58 8.18 -6.32
N ARG A 337 -3.57 8.88 -6.86
CA ARG A 337 -3.38 10.16 -7.55
C ARG A 337 -3.01 11.27 -6.57
N ARG A 338 -1.87 11.93 -6.80
CA ARG A 338 -1.44 13.06 -5.96
C ARG A 338 -2.13 14.35 -6.38
N LYS A 339 -2.24 15.26 -5.40
CA LYS A 339 -2.70 16.63 -5.60
C LYS A 339 -1.69 17.38 -6.48
N GLY A 340 -1.96 17.42 -7.79
CA GLY A 340 -1.09 18.05 -8.79
C GLY A 340 -1.05 17.34 -10.16
N ASP A 341 -1.51 16.09 -10.24
CA ASP A 341 -1.38 15.26 -11.46
C ASP A 341 -2.60 15.38 -12.42
N CYS A 342 -3.50 16.34 -12.19
CA CYS A 342 -4.73 16.57 -12.95
C CYS A 342 -4.65 17.81 -13.84
#